data_AF-A0A4Q6C6N4-F1
#
_entry.id   AF-A0A4Q6C6N4-F1
#
_cell.length_a   1.000
_cell.length_b   1.000
_cell.length_c   1.000
_cell.angle_alpha   90.00
_cell.angle_beta   90.00
_cell.angle_gamma   90.00
#
_symmetry.space_group_name_H-M   'P 1'
#
loop_
_entity.id
_entity.type
_entity.pdbx_description
1 polymer ?
#
loop_
_entity_poly.entity_id
_entity_poly.type
_entity_poly.pdbx_seq_one_letter_code
_entity_poly.pdbx_strand_id
1 'polypeptide(L)'
;MHPIRTLPWMALLLCCAACTPAPEAVAPVRREPVELVDPRLPSITVSGDESGAAAWNWQPPRRELAGTDLALAKREAARALAQGRLFADADAAIPLYLALQQLDPQDPQVAAGLEKSLRALLARGERALADADDQADALSLAGEIAAVARTVAPRDAGVIAYLGRVDLSDQLWRLNAEGERALRKGGAGEDIDTALRAFREVLILRPDQPRALQGLAAAESALIR
;
A
#
# COMPACT_ATOMS: atom_id res chain seq x y z
N MET A 1 -25.48 72.85 30.49
CA MET A 1 -24.39 72.57 29.52
C MET A 1 -24.99 72.56 28.12
N HIS A 2 -24.26 73.13 27.17
CA HIS A 2 -24.56 73.36 25.75
C HIS A 2 -25.45 74.57 25.38
N PRO A 3 -24.83 75.66 24.86
CA PRO A 3 -25.50 76.72 24.11
C PRO A 3 -25.58 76.34 22.60
N ILE A 4 -26.69 76.68 21.91
CA ILE A 4 -26.78 77.75 20.88
C ILE A 4 -26.03 77.34 19.57
N ARG A 5 -26.58 77.30 18.35
CA ARG A 5 -27.54 78.17 17.63
C ARG A 5 -27.88 77.53 16.26
N THR A 6 -29.14 77.67 15.83
CA THR A 6 -29.66 78.06 14.48
C THR A 6 -28.96 77.49 13.22
N LEU A 7 -29.62 76.70 12.35
CA LEU A 7 -30.50 77.11 11.21
C LEU A 7 -30.03 78.37 10.44
N PRO A 8 -30.32 78.55 9.12
CA PRO A 8 -30.89 77.66 8.10
C PRO A 8 -30.17 77.76 6.73
N TRP A 9 -30.56 76.95 5.74
CA TRP A 9 -31.18 77.40 4.47
C TRP A 9 -31.22 76.27 3.44
N MET A 10 -32.42 76.07 2.87
CA MET A 10 -32.62 75.39 1.59
C MET A 10 -31.87 76.10 0.47
N ALA A 11 -31.29 75.34 -0.46
CA ALA A 11 -31.60 75.51 -1.89
C ALA A 11 -30.98 74.40 -2.77
N LEU A 12 -31.84 73.96 -3.70
CA LEU A 12 -31.56 73.60 -5.09
C LEU A 12 -30.90 72.25 -5.46
N LEU A 13 -31.71 71.50 -6.19
CA LEU A 13 -31.38 70.47 -7.18
C LEU A 13 -30.37 70.95 -8.23
N LEU A 14 -29.42 70.07 -8.59
CA LEU A 14 -28.97 69.91 -9.97
C LEU A 14 -28.37 68.51 -10.18
N CYS A 15 -28.89 67.78 -11.17
CA CYS A 15 -28.33 66.53 -11.67
C CYS A 15 -27.02 66.79 -12.42
N CYS A 16 -26.02 65.92 -12.23
CA CYS A 16 -25.07 65.52 -13.28
C CYS A 16 -24.34 64.23 -12.87
N ALA A 17 -24.30 63.28 -13.80
CA ALA A 17 -23.70 61.97 -13.68
C ALA A 17 -22.19 62.02 -13.40
N ALA A 18 -21.68 61.11 -12.56
CA ALA A 18 -20.27 60.71 -12.57
C ALA A 18 -20.08 59.33 -11.91
N CYS A 19 -19.83 58.34 -12.78
CA CYS A 19 -18.83 57.27 -12.65
C CYS A 19 -18.80 56.42 -11.38
N THR A 20 -19.44 55.25 -11.47
CA THR A 20 -19.05 54.02 -10.76
C THR A 20 -17.60 53.64 -11.08
N PRO A 21 -16.75 53.28 -10.09
CA PRO A 21 -15.46 52.66 -10.38
C PRO A 21 -15.66 51.27 -11.00
N ALA A 22 -14.94 51.03 -12.10
CA ALA A 22 -14.95 49.78 -12.85
C ALA A 22 -14.33 48.62 -12.05
N PRO A 23 -14.81 47.38 -12.21
CA PRO A 23 -14.19 46.21 -11.60
C PRO A 23 -12.81 45.97 -12.22
N GLU A 24 -11.81 45.85 -11.34
CA GLU A 24 -10.43 45.55 -11.68
C GLU A 24 -10.35 44.20 -12.40
N ALA A 25 -9.79 44.19 -13.59
CA ALA A 25 -9.58 42.99 -14.38
C ALA A 25 -8.56 42.09 -13.67
N VAL A 26 -9.01 40.94 -13.17
CA VAL A 26 -8.12 39.88 -12.69
C VAL A 26 -7.23 39.45 -13.84
N ALA A 27 -5.94 39.72 -13.73
CA ALA A 27 -4.94 39.28 -14.68
C ALA A 27 -5.02 37.74 -14.82
N PRO A 28 -4.96 37.18 -16.04
CA PRO A 28 -4.96 35.73 -16.21
C PRO A 28 -3.73 35.16 -15.49
N VAL A 29 -3.98 34.22 -14.57
CA VAL A 29 -2.93 33.39 -13.98
C VAL A 29 -2.18 32.73 -15.12
N ARG A 30 -0.90 33.08 -15.26
CA ARG A 30 0.02 32.46 -16.20
C ARG A 30 0.07 30.98 -15.83
N ARG A 31 -0.58 30.12 -16.63
CA ARG A 31 -0.41 28.67 -16.51
C ARG A 31 1.05 28.39 -16.80
N GLU A 32 1.78 27.94 -15.80
CA GLU A 32 3.11 27.40 -16.05
C GLU A 32 2.98 26.25 -17.04
N PRO A 33 3.88 26.14 -18.03
CA PRO A 33 3.88 25.02 -18.95
C PRO A 33 3.96 23.74 -18.14
N VAL A 34 3.06 22.79 -18.40
CA VAL A 34 3.25 21.41 -17.95
C VAL A 34 4.62 20.98 -18.49
N GLU A 35 5.57 20.74 -17.59
CA GLU A 35 6.90 20.31 -17.95
C GLU A 35 6.79 19.04 -18.79
N LEU A 36 7.08 19.19 -20.09
CA LEU A 36 7.12 18.06 -21.02
C LEU A 36 8.29 17.18 -20.58
N VAL A 37 7.98 16.02 -20.03
CA VAL A 37 8.96 14.98 -19.69
C VAL A 37 9.83 14.71 -20.92
N ASP A 38 11.15 14.91 -20.80
CA ASP A 38 12.10 14.72 -21.90
C ASP A 38 12.03 13.26 -22.39
N PRO A 39 11.71 13.00 -23.68
CA PRO A 39 11.62 11.66 -24.24
C PRO A 39 12.97 10.89 -24.24
N ARG A 40 14.07 11.55 -23.85
CA ARG A 40 15.39 10.94 -23.67
C ARG A 40 15.64 10.44 -22.24
N LEU A 41 14.74 10.71 -21.31
CA LEU A 41 14.81 10.10 -19.99
C LEU A 41 14.49 8.61 -20.12
N PRO A 42 15.28 7.72 -19.50
CA PRO A 42 14.98 6.30 -19.51
C PRO A 42 13.63 6.08 -18.82
N SER A 43 12.60 5.77 -19.59
CA SER A 43 11.32 5.31 -19.05
C SER A 43 11.52 3.88 -18.57
N ILE A 44 11.52 3.66 -17.26
CA ILE A 44 11.45 2.32 -16.70
C ILE A 44 10.03 1.82 -16.90
N THR A 45 9.80 1.12 -18.01
CA THR A 45 8.54 0.41 -18.23
C THR A 45 8.61 -0.89 -17.43
N VAL A 46 8.03 -0.89 -16.23
CA VAL A 46 7.84 -2.12 -15.47
C VAL A 46 6.74 -2.93 -16.19
N SER A 47 7.14 -3.84 -17.09
CA SER A 47 6.26 -4.89 -17.60
C SER A 47 6.10 -5.95 -16.52
N GLY A 48 5.17 -5.70 -15.61
CA GLY A 48 4.64 -6.67 -14.65
C GLY A 48 3.12 -6.58 -14.68
N ASP A 49 2.45 -7.72 -14.51
CA ASP A 49 1.01 -7.77 -14.29
C ASP A 49 0.62 -6.78 -13.17
N GLU A 50 -0.16 -5.76 -13.53
CA GLU A 50 -0.55 -4.64 -12.66
C GLU A 50 -1.38 -5.13 -11.45
N SER A 51 -1.95 -6.33 -11.55
CA SER A 51 -2.65 -7.02 -10.47
C SER A 51 -1.74 -7.25 -9.26
N GLY A 52 -0.45 -7.51 -9.49
CA GLY A 52 0.55 -7.61 -8.42
C GLY A 52 0.88 -6.25 -7.82
N ALA A 53 1.04 -5.20 -8.65
CA ALA A 53 1.46 -3.87 -8.23
C ALA A 53 0.46 -3.17 -7.28
N ALA A 54 -0.85 -3.38 -7.48
CA ALA A 54 -1.88 -2.86 -6.59
C ALA A 54 -1.84 -3.48 -5.19
N ALA A 55 -1.46 -4.76 -5.07
CA ALA A 55 -1.29 -5.44 -3.79
C ALA A 55 -0.20 -4.81 -2.93
N TRP A 56 0.79 -4.12 -3.52
CA TRP A 56 1.88 -3.46 -2.77
C TRP A 56 1.52 -2.06 -2.24
N ASN A 57 0.39 -1.49 -2.62
CA ASN A 57 0.00 -0.14 -2.18
C ASN A 57 -1.34 -0.16 -1.44
N TRP A 58 -1.45 -1.03 -0.43
CA TRP A 58 -2.68 -1.13 0.36
C TRP A 58 -3.04 0.21 1.00
N GLN A 59 -4.21 0.73 0.63
CA GLN A 59 -4.84 1.88 1.26
C GLN A 59 -5.98 1.39 2.15
N PRO A 60 -6.08 1.85 3.41
CA PRO A 60 -7.13 1.41 4.31
C PRO A 60 -8.50 1.77 3.74
N PRO A 61 -9.41 0.80 3.57
CA PRO A 61 -10.81 1.10 3.27
C PRO A 61 -11.37 2.01 4.36
N ARG A 62 -11.95 3.16 4.00
CA ARG A 62 -12.40 4.15 4.98
C ARG A 62 -13.86 3.92 5.36
N ARG A 63 -14.14 4.08 6.66
CA ARG A 63 -15.48 4.21 7.20
C ARG A 63 -15.61 5.57 7.87
N GLU A 64 -16.66 6.31 7.54
CA GLU A 64 -16.99 7.55 8.24
C GLU A 64 -17.62 7.20 9.60
N LEU A 65 -16.93 7.53 10.68
CA LEU A 65 -17.40 7.36 12.05
C LEU A 65 -17.75 8.72 12.64
N ALA A 66 -18.96 8.86 13.17
CA ALA A 66 -19.35 10.03 13.95
C ALA A 66 -18.99 9.85 15.43
N GLY A 67 -18.63 10.94 16.13
CA GLY A 67 -18.19 10.89 17.53
C GLY A 67 -19.22 10.30 18.52
N THR A 68 -20.51 10.32 18.19
CA THR A 68 -21.56 9.69 19.00
C THR A 68 -21.56 8.16 18.95
N ASP A 69 -20.80 7.55 18.03
CA ASP A 69 -20.83 6.11 17.75
C ASP A 69 -19.60 5.34 18.24
N LEU A 70 -18.68 6.01 18.96
CA LEU A 70 -17.38 5.43 19.34
C LEU A 70 -17.50 4.09 20.11
N ALA A 71 -18.45 3.99 21.04
CA ALA A 71 -18.64 2.77 21.83
C ALA A 71 -19.20 1.59 21.00
N LEU A 72 -20.04 1.87 19.99
CA LEU A 72 -20.51 0.83 19.07
C LEU A 72 -19.37 0.43 18.12
N ALA A 73 -18.70 1.39 17.50
CA ALA A 73 -17.59 1.15 16.58
C ALA A 73 -16.46 0.32 17.24
N LYS A 74 -16.12 0.58 18.52
CA LYS A 74 -15.18 -0.26 19.28
C LYS A 74 -15.64 -1.71 19.42
N ARG A 75 -16.94 -1.94 19.67
CA ARG A 75 -17.52 -3.28 19.77
C ARG A 75 -17.53 -3.99 18.42
N GLU A 76 -17.83 -3.27 17.34
CA GLU A 76 -17.78 -3.80 15.97
C GLU A 76 -16.36 -4.18 15.56
N ALA A 77 -15.36 -3.34 15.85
CA ALA A 77 -13.95 -3.63 15.62
C ALA A 77 -13.51 -4.90 16.38
N ALA A 78 -13.87 -5.00 17.66
CA ALA A 78 -13.58 -6.18 18.47
C ALA A 78 -14.27 -7.44 17.94
N ARG A 79 -15.50 -7.32 17.45
CA ARG A 79 -16.24 -8.42 16.81
C ARG A 79 -15.57 -8.85 15.49
N ALA A 80 -15.17 -7.90 14.64
CA ALA A 80 -14.47 -8.18 13.40
C ALA A 80 -13.14 -8.93 13.68
N LEU A 81 -12.40 -8.51 14.70
CA LEU A 81 -11.19 -9.18 15.15
C LEU A 81 -11.46 -10.61 15.61
N ALA A 82 -12.48 -10.82 16.44
CA ALA A 82 -12.87 -12.16 16.91
C ALA A 82 -13.30 -13.09 15.77
N GLN A 83 -13.82 -12.53 14.67
CA GLN A 83 -14.19 -13.27 13.46
C GLN A 83 -13.02 -13.48 12.48
N GLY A 84 -11.84 -12.93 12.76
CA GLY A 84 -10.70 -12.97 11.84
C GLY A 84 -10.88 -12.12 10.57
N ARG A 85 -11.86 -11.20 10.56
CA ARG A 85 -12.03 -10.21 9.49
C ARG A 85 -11.07 -9.05 9.73
N LEU A 86 -9.86 -9.16 9.19
CA LEU A 86 -8.75 -8.28 9.57
C LEU A 86 -8.64 -7.00 8.73
N PHE A 87 -8.67 -7.08 7.40
CA PHE A 87 -8.29 -5.94 6.55
C PHE A 87 -9.02 -5.78 5.20
N ALA A 88 -9.87 -6.73 4.81
CA ALA A 88 -10.40 -6.80 3.44
C ALA A 88 -11.38 -5.67 3.09
N ASP A 89 -12.12 -5.16 4.08
CA ASP A 89 -13.20 -4.17 3.90
C ASP A 89 -13.21 -3.14 5.04
N ALA A 90 -14.03 -2.09 4.89
CA ALA A 90 -14.11 -0.99 5.85
C ALA A 90 -14.68 -1.41 7.23
N ASP A 91 -15.36 -2.55 7.29
CA ASP A 91 -15.94 -3.12 8.51
C ASP A 91 -15.02 -4.19 9.14
N ALA A 92 -13.80 -4.33 8.63
CA ALA A 92 -12.78 -5.21 9.16
C ALA A 92 -12.05 -4.55 10.34
N ALA A 93 -11.41 -5.37 11.18
CA ALA A 93 -10.85 -4.94 12.45
C ALA A 93 -9.83 -3.81 12.32
N ILE A 94 -8.85 -3.94 11.41
CA ILE A 94 -7.77 -2.97 11.25
C ILE A 94 -8.32 -1.62 10.76
N PRO A 95 -9.09 -1.54 9.65
CA PRO A 95 -9.70 -0.28 9.22
C PRO A 95 -10.55 0.40 10.29
N LEU A 96 -11.36 -0.35 11.04
CA LEU A 96 -12.16 0.20 12.13
C LEU A 96 -11.30 0.76 13.26
N TYR A 97 -10.25 0.05 13.68
CA TYR A 97 -9.34 0.56 14.71
C TYR A 97 -8.51 1.76 14.24
N LEU A 98 -8.12 1.82 12.96
CA LEU A 98 -7.46 3.01 12.39
C LEU A 98 -8.39 4.22 12.38
N ALA A 99 -9.65 4.06 11.98
CA ALA A 99 -10.64 5.13 12.01
C ALA A 99 -10.90 5.63 13.44
N LEU A 100 -11.01 4.71 14.41
CA LEU A 100 -11.14 5.05 15.82
C LEU A 100 -9.92 5.80 16.36
N GLN A 101 -8.71 5.39 15.98
CA GLN A 101 -7.46 6.04 16.40
C GLN A 101 -7.31 7.46 15.85
N GLN A 102 -7.89 7.75 14.67
CA GLN A 102 -7.93 9.10 14.13
C GLN A 102 -8.83 10.04 14.95
N LEU A 103 -9.89 9.52 15.57
CA LEU A 103 -10.81 10.29 16.40
C LEU A 103 -10.28 10.51 17.83
N ASP A 104 -9.67 9.49 18.42
CA ASP A 104 -9.00 9.57 19.72
C ASP A 104 -7.66 8.81 19.71
N PRO A 105 -6.54 9.51 19.43
CA PRO A 105 -5.22 8.88 19.34
C PRO A 105 -4.69 8.34 20.67
N GLN A 106 -5.23 8.77 21.81
CA GLN A 106 -4.76 8.40 23.14
C GLN A 106 -5.59 7.29 23.79
N ASP A 107 -6.58 6.76 23.06
CA ASP A 107 -7.46 5.71 23.57
C ASP A 107 -6.70 4.37 23.73
N PRO A 108 -6.48 3.90 24.97
CA PRO A 108 -5.71 2.68 25.21
C PRO A 108 -6.43 1.42 24.71
N GLN A 109 -7.76 1.43 24.66
CA GLN A 109 -8.53 0.29 24.17
C GLN A 109 -8.38 0.14 22.65
N VAL A 110 -8.37 1.26 21.93
CA VAL A 110 -8.17 1.28 20.47
C VAL A 110 -6.74 0.85 20.13
N ALA A 111 -5.74 1.41 20.83
CA ALA A 111 -4.34 1.02 20.65
C ALA A 111 -4.13 -0.50 20.87
N ALA A 112 -4.66 -1.05 21.98
CA ALA A 112 -4.58 -2.48 22.25
C ALA A 112 -5.33 -3.34 21.23
N GLY A 113 -6.45 -2.84 20.69
CA GLY A 113 -7.21 -3.51 19.64
C GLY A 113 -6.45 -3.59 18.31
N LEU A 114 -5.79 -2.49 17.92
CA LEU A 114 -4.96 -2.44 16.72
C LEU A 114 -3.73 -3.35 16.85
N GLU A 115 -3.07 -3.36 18.01
CA GLU A 115 -1.92 -4.26 18.29
C GLU A 115 -2.33 -5.74 18.19
N LYS A 116 -3.47 -6.12 18.78
CA LYS A 116 -4.00 -7.49 18.66
C LYS A 116 -4.33 -7.84 17.21
N SER A 117 -4.91 -6.92 16.46
CA SER A 117 -5.24 -7.10 15.05
C SER A 117 -3.99 -7.28 14.19
N LEU A 118 -2.94 -6.49 14.45
CA LEU A 118 -1.64 -6.63 13.78
C LEU A 118 -0.98 -7.98 14.08
N ARG A 119 -0.99 -8.43 15.34
CA ARG A 119 -0.48 -9.78 15.68
C ARG A 119 -1.24 -10.89 14.96
N ALA A 120 -2.57 -10.81 14.92
CA ALA A 120 -3.40 -11.78 14.21
C ALA A 120 -3.12 -11.77 12.69
N LEU A 121 -2.90 -10.58 12.13
CA LEU A 121 -2.52 -10.40 10.74
C LEU A 121 -1.17 -11.05 10.43
N LEU A 122 -0.13 -10.76 11.21
CA LEU A 122 1.20 -11.36 11.02
C LEU A 122 1.14 -12.89 11.19
N ALA A 123 0.40 -13.41 12.16
CA ALA A 123 0.22 -14.86 12.32
C ALA A 123 -0.52 -15.53 11.14
N ARG A 124 -1.42 -14.80 10.46
CA ARG A 124 -1.99 -15.26 9.18
C ARG A 124 -0.94 -15.23 8.06
N GLY A 125 -0.11 -14.19 8.05
CA GLY A 125 1.00 -14.03 7.11
C GLY A 125 2.05 -15.15 7.22
N GLU A 126 2.44 -15.54 8.43
CA GLU A 126 3.38 -16.66 8.64
C GLU A 126 2.83 -17.98 8.11
N ARG A 127 1.54 -18.23 8.31
CA ARG A 127 0.89 -19.44 7.78
C ARG A 127 0.90 -19.44 6.25
N ALA A 128 0.61 -18.31 5.63
CA ALA A 128 0.71 -18.16 4.18
C ALA A 128 2.15 -18.38 3.67
N LEU A 129 3.17 -17.87 4.39
CA LEU A 129 4.57 -18.09 4.03
C LEU A 129 5.01 -19.56 4.16
N ALA A 130 4.46 -20.30 5.13
CA ALA A 130 4.76 -21.73 5.27
C ALA A 130 4.33 -22.54 4.03
N ASP A 131 3.29 -22.08 3.33
CA ASP A 131 2.74 -22.71 2.13
C ASP A 131 3.28 -22.12 0.81
N ALA A 132 4.01 -20.98 0.88
CA ALA A 132 4.40 -20.17 -0.27
C ALA A 132 5.42 -20.84 -1.21
N ASP A 133 6.14 -21.86 -0.72
CA ASP A 133 7.11 -22.62 -1.52
C ASP A 133 6.46 -23.56 -2.54
N ASP A 134 5.16 -23.85 -2.41
CA ASP A 134 4.43 -24.71 -3.35
C ASP A 134 3.21 -24.00 -3.93
N GLN A 135 2.70 -22.96 -3.25
CA GLN A 135 1.44 -22.31 -3.59
C GLN A 135 1.63 -20.82 -3.88
N ALA A 136 1.54 -20.45 -5.16
CA ALA A 136 1.66 -19.05 -5.59
C ALA A 136 0.60 -18.14 -4.93
N ASP A 137 -0.62 -18.63 -4.73
CA ASP A 137 -1.68 -17.88 -4.05
C ASP A 137 -1.32 -17.58 -2.58
N ALA A 138 -0.59 -18.49 -1.92
CA ALA A 138 -0.13 -18.28 -0.56
C ALA A 138 0.96 -17.20 -0.49
N LEU A 139 1.87 -17.17 -1.48
CA LEU A 139 2.84 -16.08 -1.62
C LEU A 139 2.15 -14.73 -1.88
N SER A 140 1.16 -14.70 -2.77
CA SER A 140 0.35 -13.49 -3.03
C SER A 140 -0.33 -12.98 -1.77
N LEU A 141 -0.98 -13.88 -1.00
CA LEU A 141 -1.61 -13.53 0.27
C LEU A 141 -0.59 -12.98 1.28
N ALA A 142 0.61 -13.55 1.35
CA ALA A 142 1.68 -13.03 2.21
C ALA A 142 2.10 -11.60 1.78
N GLY A 143 2.20 -11.35 0.47
CA GLY A 143 2.46 -10.02 -0.09
C GLY A 143 1.38 -8.99 0.27
N GLU A 144 0.10 -9.35 0.17
CA GLU A 144 -1.03 -8.49 0.58
C GLU A 144 -0.95 -8.16 2.08
N ILE A 145 -0.69 -9.17 2.92
CA ILE A 145 -0.54 -8.99 4.36
C ILE A 145 0.64 -8.08 4.68
N ALA A 146 1.74 -8.20 3.95
CA ALA A 146 2.90 -7.30 4.06
C ALA A 146 2.53 -5.86 3.72
N ALA A 147 1.64 -5.63 2.75
CA ALA A 147 1.14 -4.30 2.40
C ALA A 147 0.26 -3.68 3.48
N VAL A 148 -0.58 -4.47 4.13
CA VAL A 148 -1.35 -3.99 5.28
C VAL A 148 -0.42 -3.67 6.44
N ALA A 149 0.49 -4.60 6.79
CA ALA A 149 1.37 -4.47 7.94
C ALA A 149 2.31 -3.25 7.84
N ARG A 150 2.91 -3.01 6.66
CA ARG A 150 3.78 -1.85 6.42
C ARG A 150 3.03 -0.52 6.55
N THR A 151 1.75 -0.47 6.18
CA THR A 151 0.92 0.73 6.32
C THR A 151 0.53 0.98 7.77
N VAL A 152 0.23 -0.08 8.53
CA VAL A 152 -0.22 0.02 9.92
C VAL A 152 0.92 0.36 10.89
N ALA A 153 2.06 -0.32 10.75
CA ALA A 153 3.16 -0.21 11.72
C ALA A 153 4.54 -0.39 11.04
N PRO A 154 4.97 0.55 10.17
CA PRO A 154 6.19 0.40 9.36
C PRO A 154 7.49 0.29 10.17
N ARG A 155 7.48 0.71 11.43
CA ARG A 155 8.64 0.71 12.33
C ARG A 155 8.59 -0.42 13.38
N ASP A 156 7.54 -1.23 13.37
CA ASP A 156 7.42 -2.37 14.27
C ASP A 156 8.42 -3.46 13.86
N ALA A 157 9.16 -4.01 14.83
CA ALA A 157 10.20 -4.99 14.57
C ALA A 157 9.63 -6.31 14.00
N GLY A 158 8.43 -6.71 14.43
CA GLY A 158 7.74 -7.89 13.92
C GLY A 158 7.31 -7.70 12.47
N VAL A 159 6.81 -6.51 12.13
CA VAL A 159 6.50 -6.13 10.74
C VAL A 159 7.75 -6.15 9.87
N ILE A 160 8.85 -5.49 10.29
CA ILE A 160 10.11 -5.47 9.53
C ILE A 160 10.63 -6.90 9.28
N ALA A 161 10.62 -7.74 10.31
CA ALA A 161 11.05 -9.13 10.18
C ALA A 161 10.14 -9.92 9.21
N TYR A 162 8.84 -9.68 9.24
CA TYR A 162 7.90 -10.31 8.31
C TYR A 162 8.14 -9.88 6.87
N LEU A 163 8.32 -8.58 6.61
CA LEU A 163 8.64 -8.05 5.28
C LEU A 163 9.89 -8.73 4.70
N GLY A 164 10.96 -8.85 5.49
CA GLY A 164 12.17 -9.53 5.05
C GLY A 164 11.96 -11.01 4.69
N ARG A 165 11.05 -11.71 5.37
CA ARG A 165 10.68 -13.10 5.01
C ARG A 165 9.86 -13.18 3.71
N VAL A 166 8.98 -12.22 3.48
CA VAL A 166 8.22 -12.10 2.23
C VAL A 166 9.16 -11.82 1.06
N ASP A 167 10.09 -10.88 1.21
CA ASP A 167 11.08 -10.53 0.18
C ASP A 167 11.96 -11.73 -0.17
N LEU A 168 12.43 -12.49 0.83
CA LEU A 168 13.18 -13.71 0.60
C LEU A 168 12.33 -14.74 -0.17
N SER A 169 11.09 -14.97 0.24
CA SER A 169 10.22 -15.97 -0.39
C SER A 169 9.91 -15.61 -1.85
N ASP A 170 9.69 -14.33 -2.15
CA ASP A 170 9.52 -13.82 -3.50
C ASP A 170 10.80 -13.97 -4.36
N GLN A 171 11.98 -13.71 -3.79
CA GLN A 171 13.26 -13.99 -4.46
C GLN A 171 13.41 -15.48 -4.81
N LEU A 172 13.12 -16.38 -3.87
CA LEU A 172 13.17 -17.83 -4.11
C LEU A 172 12.17 -18.25 -5.19
N TRP A 173 11.00 -17.63 -5.24
CA TRP A 173 9.98 -17.91 -6.26
C TRP A 173 10.44 -17.52 -7.65
N ARG A 174 11.04 -16.33 -7.80
CA ARG A 174 11.60 -15.88 -9.07
C ARG A 174 12.71 -16.78 -9.58
N LEU A 175 13.64 -17.17 -8.71
CA LEU A 175 14.77 -18.03 -9.07
C LEU A 175 14.29 -19.43 -9.49
N ASN A 176 13.38 -20.05 -8.74
CA ASN A 176 12.78 -21.33 -9.14
C ASN A 176 12.06 -21.22 -10.49
N ALA A 177 11.26 -20.16 -10.69
CA ALA A 177 10.56 -19.93 -11.94
C ALA A 177 11.52 -19.69 -13.11
N GLU A 178 12.66 -19.03 -12.89
CA GLU A 178 13.73 -18.91 -13.88
C GLU A 178 14.31 -20.27 -14.27
N GLY A 179 14.72 -21.08 -13.28
CA GLY A 179 15.30 -22.39 -13.55
C GLY A 179 14.34 -23.33 -14.27
N GLU A 180 13.08 -23.35 -13.87
CA GLU A 180 12.05 -24.14 -14.55
C GLU A 180 11.74 -23.65 -15.97
N ARG A 181 11.72 -22.32 -16.20
CA ARG A 181 11.55 -21.78 -17.55
C ARG A 181 12.71 -22.18 -18.44
N ALA A 182 13.94 -22.16 -17.92
CA ALA A 182 15.12 -22.59 -18.66
C ALA A 182 15.06 -24.10 -18.99
N LEU A 183 14.66 -24.96 -18.05
CA LEU A 183 14.43 -26.39 -18.31
C LEU A 183 13.37 -26.64 -19.38
N ARG A 184 12.26 -25.89 -19.36
CA ARG A 184 11.19 -26.04 -20.36
C ARG A 184 11.61 -25.66 -21.77
N LYS A 185 12.62 -24.79 -21.94
CA LYS A 185 13.15 -24.40 -23.27
C LYS A 185 13.92 -25.52 -23.98
N GLY A 186 14.30 -26.58 -23.26
CA GLY A 186 14.57 -27.88 -23.89
C GLY A 186 15.98 -28.12 -24.42
N GLY A 187 17.03 -27.58 -23.79
CA GLY A 187 18.31 -28.29 -23.76
C GLY A 187 19.47 -27.77 -24.62
N ALA A 188 19.56 -26.46 -24.89
CA ALA A 188 20.88 -25.89 -25.18
C ALA A 188 21.71 -25.86 -23.89
N GLY A 189 23.04 -26.06 -23.98
CA GLY A 189 23.93 -26.02 -22.81
C GLY A 189 23.76 -24.74 -21.99
N GLU A 190 23.54 -23.61 -22.64
CA GLU A 190 23.31 -22.30 -22.00
C GLU A 190 21.99 -22.23 -21.18
N ASP A 191 20.91 -22.86 -21.67
CA ASP A 191 19.66 -22.94 -20.91
C ASP A 191 19.83 -23.86 -19.69
N ILE A 192 20.54 -24.96 -19.83
CA ILE A 192 20.82 -25.87 -18.70
C ILE A 192 21.72 -25.19 -17.67
N ASP A 193 22.75 -24.47 -18.11
CA ASP A 193 23.61 -23.67 -17.22
C ASP A 193 22.81 -22.60 -16.47
N THR A 194 21.84 -21.99 -17.13
CA THR A 194 20.92 -21.03 -16.50
C THR A 194 20.04 -21.71 -15.46
N ALA A 195 19.50 -22.89 -15.75
CA ALA A 195 18.75 -23.68 -14.77
C ALA A 195 19.59 -24.04 -13.54
N LEU A 196 20.80 -24.57 -13.76
CA LEU A 196 21.73 -24.94 -12.69
C LEU A 196 22.08 -23.76 -11.81
N ARG A 197 22.37 -22.60 -12.40
CA ARG A 197 22.68 -21.37 -11.65
C ARG A 197 21.51 -20.94 -10.78
N ALA A 198 20.29 -20.90 -11.35
CA ALA A 198 19.10 -20.47 -10.63
C ALA A 198 18.79 -21.38 -9.42
N PHE A 199 18.79 -22.71 -9.61
CA PHE A 199 18.53 -23.64 -8.50
C PHE A 199 19.65 -23.63 -7.44
N ARG A 200 20.92 -23.49 -7.84
CA ARG A 200 22.03 -23.35 -6.88
C ARG A 200 21.90 -22.08 -6.05
N GLU A 201 21.51 -20.97 -6.64
CA GLU A 201 21.26 -19.71 -5.92
C GLU A 201 20.14 -19.88 -4.89
N VAL A 202 19.06 -20.58 -5.24
CA VAL A 202 18.03 -20.94 -4.27
C VAL A 202 18.62 -21.76 -3.12
N LEU A 203 19.42 -22.78 -3.40
CA LEU A 203 20.00 -23.65 -2.36
C LEU A 203 21.07 -22.97 -1.53
N ILE A 204 21.68 -21.87 -1.99
CA ILE A 204 22.52 -21.01 -1.15
C ILE A 204 21.65 -20.29 -0.11
N LEU A 205 20.47 -19.82 -0.50
CA LEU A 205 19.54 -19.07 0.34
C LEU A 205 18.67 -19.98 1.25
N ARG A 206 18.29 -21.17 0.75
CA ARG A 206 17.47 -22.18 1.43
C ARG A 206 17.97 -23.60 1.05
N PRO A 207 18.99 -24.12 1.75
CA PRO A 207 19.68 -25.37 1.38
C PRO A 207 18.80 -26.62 1.30
N ASP A 208 17.67 -26.63 2.01
CA ASP A 208 16.76 -27.77 2.13
C ASP A 208 15.47 -27.60 1.31
N GLN A 209 15.39 -26.60 0.42
CA GLN A 209 14.16 -26.37 -0.33
C GLN A 209 13.86 -27.52 -1.31
N PRO A 210 12.73 -28.25 -1.14
CA PRO A 210 12.42 -29.42 -1.98
C PRO A 210 12.30 -29.09 -3.47
N ARG A 211 11.63 -27.97 -3.80
CA ARG A 211 11.43 -27.53 -5.20
C ARG A 211 12.74 -27.32 -5.94
N ALA A 212 13.70 -26.65 -5.32
CA ALA A 212 15.01 -26.39 -5.94
C ALA A 212 15.90 -27.62 -5.99
N LEU A 213 15.88 -28.49 -4.97
CA LEU A 213 16.58 -29.78 -5.00
C LEU A 213 16.10 -30.65 -6.17
N GLN A 214 14.79 -30.71 -6.38
CA GLN A 214 14.20 -31.43 -7.51
C GLN A 214 14.58 -30.79 -8.85
N GLY A 215 14.52 -29.47 -8.95
CA GLY A 215 14.92 -28.73 -10.15
C GLY A 215 16.39 -28.94 -10.52
N LEU A 216 17.28 -28.91 -9.53
CA LEU A 216 18.70 -29.18 -9.70
C LEU A 216 18.93 -30.60 -10.25
N ALA A 217 18.32 -31.61 -9.65
CA ALA A 217 18.42 -32.99 -10.11
C ALA A 217 17.91 -33.17 -11.55
N ALA A 218 16.82 -32.48 -11.92
CA ALA A 218 16.30 -32.50 -13.28
C ALA A 218 17.26 -31.85 -14.30
N ALA A 219 17.90 -30.74 -13.93
CA ALA A 219 18.90 -30.06 -14.75
C ALA A 219 20.16 -30.93 -14.93
N GLU A 220 20.66 -31.54 -13.87
CA GLU A 220 21.80 -32.45 -13.92
C GLU A 220 21.50 -33.69 -14.77
N SER A 221 20.28 -34.25 -14.67
CA SER A 221 19.85 -35.36 -15.53
C SER A 221 19.81 -34.97 -17.01
N ALA A 222 19.48 -33.71 -17.34
CA ALA A 222 19.46 -33.23 -18.72
C ALA A 222 20.86 -33.12 -19.34
N LEU A 223 21.92 -32.92 -18.55
CA LEU A 223 23.30 -32.90 -19.04
C LEU A 223 23.82 -34.28 -19.48
N ILE A 224 23.21 -35.36 -18.98
CA ILE A 224 23.68 -36.73 -19.20
C ILE A 224 22.99 -37.37 -20.42
N ARG A 225 21.85 -36.81 -20.85
CA ARG A 225 21.08 -37.30 -22.00
C ARG A 225 21.55 -36.69 -23.30
#